data_AF-B9E0T3-F1
#
_entry.id   AF-B9E0T3-F1
#
_cell.length_a   1.000
_cell.length_b   1.000
_cell.length_c   1.000
_cell.angle_alpha   90.00
_cell.angle_beta   90.00
_cell.angle_gamma   90.00
#
_symmetry.space_group_name_H-M   'P 1'
#
loop_
_entity.id
_entity.type
_entity.pdbx_description
1 polymer ?
#
loop_
_entity_poly.entity_id
_entity_poly.type
_entity_poly.pdbx_seq_one_letter_code
_entity_poly.pdbx_strand_id
1 'polypeptide(L)'
;MSITLDNMLNQSYNQAFRTLAANTSIQETSDENNTSDDTPKYYPISSDKSSDTTENGTKIVKKNTGYDMDLNMFLKILCAELENQDPTDSSSQGSTEYISQLAQFSALQQMMNLNNTNKVTTANSLVNKYVTLSDRDSEGNYITGKVVGVVKDGDDVELKLITGIITDSDGNTSYKTENYNIDDLLQVDDSEAYNTTTTDMMLLSATSLIGKKVETSQKDSSGNYYSGTVQSVSRGTDGITVKVKVSESETKDFYFDEISKVEDS
;
A
#
# COMPACT_ATOMS: atom_id res chain seq x y z
N MET A 1 -30.38 -30.53 26.97
CA MET A 1 -31.16 -30.15 25.78
C MET A 1 -30.19 -29.38 24.89
N SER A 2 -29.54 -30.06 23.95
CA SER A 2 -28.49 -29.49 23.10
C SER A 2 -29.12 -28.77 21.91
N ILE A 3 -28.78 -27.51 21.71
CA ILE A 3 -29.13 -26.75 20.51
C ILE A 3 -27.89 -26.80 19.60
N THR A 4 -27.98 -27.61 18.54
CA THR A 4 -27.15 -27.50 17.35
C THR A 4 -27.59 -26.26 16.57
N LEU A 5 -26.72 -25.25 16.51
CA LEU A 5 -26.93 -24.10 15.63
C LEU A 5 -26.25 -24.39 14.30
N ASP A 6 -27.07 -24.73 13.32
CA ASP A 6 -26.69 -25.12 11.98
C ASP A 6 -26.05 -23.98 11.17
N ASN A 7 -25.11 -24.43 10.33
CA ASN A 7 -24.23 -23.74 9.40
C ASN A 7 -24.97 -23.10 8.19
N MET A 8 -26.02 -22.30 8.44
CA MET A 8 -26.82 -21.70 7.36
C MET A 8 -26.32 -20.33 6.85
N LEU A 9 -25.33 -19.69 7.50
CA LEU A 9 -24.78 -18.42 6.98
C LEU A 9 -23.75 -18.59 5.85
N ASN A 10 -23.16 -19.77 5.67
CA ASN A 10 -22.06 -19.98 4.70
C ASN A 10 -22.53 -20.38 3.29
N GLN A 11 -23.84 -20.65 3.10
CA GLN A 11 -24.36 -21.04 1.77
C GLN A 11 -24.87 -19.86 0.93
N SER A 12 -25.14 -18.70 1.53
CA SER A 12 -25.68 -17.55 0.79
C SER A 12 -24.62 -16.75 0.02
N TYR A 13 -23.35 -16.83 0.45
CA TYR A 13 -22.24 -16.11 -0.21
C TYR A 13 -21.79 -16.75 -1.54
N ASN A 14 -21.95 -18.06 -1.70
CA ASN A 14 -21.46 -18.79 -2.89
C ASN A 14 -22.39 -18.70 -4.12
N GLN A 15 -23.63 -18.24 -3.97
CA GLN A 15 -24.60 -18.16 -5.08
C GLN A 15 -24.47 -16.86 -5.88
N ALA A 16 -23.95 -15.77 -5.29
CA ALA A 16 -23.85 -14.47 -5.96
C ALA A 16 -22.71 -14.37 -6.98
N PHE A 17 -21.66 -15.21 -6.86
CA PHE A 17 -20.49 -15.14 -7.73
C PHE A 17 -20.60 -16.00 -9.00
N ARG A 18 -21.52 -16.96 -9.06
CA ARG A 18 -21.64 -17.84 -10.24
C ARG A 18 -22.42 -17.22 -11.40
N THR A 19 -23.21 -16.17 -11.16
CA THR A 19 -24.08 -15.58 -12.19
C THR A 19 -23.35 -14.55 -13.06
N LEU A 20 -22.24 -13.97 -12.58
CA LEU A 20 -21.50 -12.95 -13.33
C LEU A 20 -20.49 -13.54 -14.33
N ALA A 21 -20.09 -14.81 -14.16
CA ALA A 21 -19.14 -15.49 -15.03
C ALA A 21 -19.76 -16.09 -16.31
N ALA A 22 -21.07 -15.95 -16.52
CA ALA A 22 -21.79 -16.64 -17.60
C ALA A 22 -22.04 -15.78 -18.86
N ASN A 23 -21.67 -14.49 -18.90
CA ASN A 23 -22.17 -13.60 -19.96
C ASN A 23 -21.14 -12.76 -20.75
N THR A 24 -19.90 -13.23 -20.90
CA THR A 24 -18.99 -12.64 -21.90
C THR A 24 -18.19 -13.74 -22.60
N SER A 25 -18.86 -14.46 -23.50
CA SER A 25 -18.21 -15.36 -24.46
C SER A 25 -17.55 -14.51 -25.55
N ILE A 26 -16.23 -14.64 -25.69
CA ILE A 26 -15.45 -14.11 -26.80
C ILE A 26 -15.55 -15.15 -27.93
N GLN A 27 -16.06 -14.75 -29.10
CA GLN A 27 -15.95 -15.52 -30.34
C GLN A 27 -14.75 -14.99 -31.14
N GLU A 28 -13.75 -15.84 -31.32
CA GLU A 28 -12.67 -15.67 -32.30
C GLU A 28 -13.26 -15.71 -33.72
N THR A 29 -12.86 -14.75 -34.56
CA THR A 29 -12.83 -14.94 -36.02
C THR A 29 -11.55 -14.33 -36.56
N SER A 30 -10.78 -15.17 -37.25
CA SER A 30 -9.63 -14.86 -38.08
C SER A 30 -10.10 -14.23 -39.41
N ASP A 31 -9.37 -13.25 -39.95
CA ASP A 31 -8.73 -13.35 -41.28
C ASP A 31 -8.08 -12.03 -41.78
N GLU A 32 -6.97 -12.25 -42.48
CA GLU A 32 -6.36 -11.49 -43.59
C GLU A 32 -5.57 -10.16 -43.40
N ASN A 33 -4.24 -10.33 -43.51
CA ASN A 33 -3.27 -9.56 -44.31
C ASN A 33 -3.62 -8.13 -44.74
N ASN A 34 -2.92 -7.15 -44.15
CA ASN A 34 -2.38 -6.03 -44.95
C ASN A 34 -1.06 -5.50 -44.35
N THR A 35 -0.04 -5.48 -45.19
CA THR A 35 1.33 -5.07 -44.92
C THR A 35 1.42 -3.55 -44.76
N SER A 36 1.87 -3.10 -43.59
CA SER A 36 2.48 -1.78 -43.41
C SER A 36 3.67 -1.93 -42.47
N ASP A 37 4.85 -1.77 -43.05
CA ASP A 37 6.17 -1.79 -42.44
C ASP A 37 6.33 -0.55 -41.55
N ASP A 38 6.26 -0.74 -40.23
CA ASP A 38 6.68 0.29 -39.26
C ASP A 38 7.20 -0.40 -37.98
N THR A 39 8.30 -1.14 -38.11
CA THR A 39 9.00 -1.67 -36.93
C THR A 39 9.92 -0.58 -36.37
N PRO A 40 9.75 -0.15 -35.11
CA PRO A 40 10.68 0.79 -34.49
C PRO A 40 12.06 0.13 -34.36
N LYS A 41 13.07 0.74 -35.00
CA LYS A 41 14.46 0.28 -34.93
C LYS A 41 14.99 0.38 -33.50
N TYR A 42 15.17 -0.77 -32.85
CA TYR A 42 15.81 -0.90 -31.56
C TYR A 42 17.35 -0.81 -31.73
N TYR A 43 17.97 0.20 -31.12
CA TYR A 43 19.43 0.28 -30.98
C TYR A 43 19.84 -0.29 -29.61
N PRO A 44 20.74 -1.30 -29.56
CA PRO A 44 21.17 -1.85 -28.28
C PRO A 44 22.02 -0.82 -27.52
N ILE A 45 21.62 -0.51 -26.28
CA ILE A 45 22.43 0.29 -25.35
C ILE A 45 23.56 -0.61 -24.84
N SER A 46 24.75 -0.41 -25.40
CA SER A 46 26.00 -0.94 -24.86
C SER A 46 26.26 -0.34 -23.49
N SER A 47 26.48 -1.20 -22.50
CA SER A 47 26.99 -0.86 -21.19
C SER A 47 28.38 -0.23 -21.28
N ASP A 48 28.58 0.80 -20.45
CA ASP A 48 29.85 1.29 -19.92
C ASP A 48 30.64 2.31 -20.78
N LYS A 49 30.39 3.61 -20.51
CA LYS A 49 31.38 4.61 -20.05
C LYS A 49 30.67 5.93 -19.74
N SER A 50 30.91 6.46 -18.54
CA SER A 50 30.45 7.77 -18.07
C SER A 50 31.01 8.91 -18.93
N SER A 51 30.29 9.30 -19.98
CA SER A 51 30.50 10.54 -20.72
C SER A 51 29.41 11.53 -20.32
N ASP A 52 29.77 12.61 -19.64
CA ASP A 52 28.84 13.70 -19.27
C ASP A 52 28.41 14.55 -20.49
N THR A 53 28.64 14.08 -21.71
CA THR A 53 28.31 14.75 -22.97
C THR A 53 27.80 13.78 -24.03
N THR A 54 26.82 14.21 -24.82
CA THR A 54 26.37 13.49 -26.03
C THR A 54 27.46 13.48 -27.11
N GLU A 55 27.28 12.66 -28.15
CA GLU A 55 28.17 12.62 -29.33
C GLU A 55 28.39 13.99 -30.00
N ASN A 56 27.43 14.91 -29.83
CA ASN A 56 27.51 16.29 -30.32
C ASN A 56 28.06 17.29 -29.28
N GLY A 57 28.72 16.80 -28.22
CA GLY A 57 29.38 17.64 -27.20
C GLY A 57 28.41 18.40 -26.29
N THR A 58 27.12 18.08 -26.31
CA THR A 58 26.13 18.73 -25.42
C THR A 58 26.20 18.08 -24.05
N LYS A 59 26.37 18.88 -22.99
CA LYS A 59 26.42 18.37 -21.61
C LYS A 59 25.11 17.67 -21.25
N ILE A 60 25.22 16.43 -20.79
CA ILE A 60 24.10 15.66 -20.23
C ILE A 60 23.86 16.20 -18.83
N VAL A 61 23.02 17.22 -18.71
CA VAL A 61 22.52 17.66 -17.41
C VAL A 61 21.60 16.57 -16.88
N LYS A 62 22.04 15.90 -15.81
CA LYS A 62 21.20 15.01 -14.99
C LYS A 62 19.92 15.78 -14.68
N LYS A 63 18.76 15.26 -15.11
CA LYS A 63 17.43 15.86 -14.94
C LYS A 63 17.24 16.20 -13.46
N ASN A 64 17.58 17.42 -13.08
CA ASN A 64 17.25 17.95 -11.77
C ASN A 64 15.77 18.27 -11.88
N THR A 65 14.96 17.39 -11.30
CA THR A 65 13.49 17.44 -11.28
C THR A 65 13.02 18.80 -10.77
N GLY A 66 12.78 19.70 -11.69
CA GLY A 66 12.16 20.99 -11.44
C GLY A 66 11.23 21.30 -12.59
N TYR A 67 10.07 20.64 -12.60
CA TYR A 67 8.95 20.93 -13.51
C TYR A 67 8.50 22.40 -13.43
N ASP A 68 8.86 23.09 -12.34
CA ASP A 68 8.71 24.54 -12.15
C ASP A 68 9.58 25.39 -13.10
N MET A 69 10.65 24.81 -13.66
CA MET A 69 11.59 25.53 -14.52
C MET A 69 10.98 25.85 -15.89
N ASP A 70 10.14 24.96 -16.44
CA ASP A 70 9.60 25.13 -17.79
C ASP A 70 8.54 26.25 -17.88
N LEU A 71 7.64 26.36 -16.88
CA LEU A 71 6.67 27.47 -16.84
C LEU A 71 7.37 28.82 -16.62
N ASN A 72 8.34 28.88 -15.69
CA ASN A 72 9.07 30.12 -15.41
C ASN A 72 9.97 30.54 -16.58
N MET A 73 10.59 29.58 -17.26
CA MET A 73 11.38 29.83 -18.47
C MET A 73 10.47 30.25 -19.63
N PHE A 74 9.28 29.65 -19.76
CA PHE A 74 8.26 30.05 -20.73
C PHE A 74 7.73 31.47 -20.48
N LEU A 75 7.34 31.81 -19.26
CA LEU A 75 6.88 33.17 -18.91
C LEU A 75 7.96 34.22 -19.18
N LYS A 76 9.23 33.85 -19.00
CA LYS A 76 10.36 34.72 -19.31
C LYS A 76 10.55 34.92 -20.82
N ILE A 77 10.38 33.87 -21.62
CA ILE A 77 10.37 33.96 -23.10
C ILE A 77 9.18 34.81 -23.55
N LEU A 78 7.99 34.61 -22.98
CA LEU A 78 6.78 35.39 -23.27
C LEU A 78 6.98 36.89 -23.01
N CYS A 79 7.54 37.23 -21.85
CA CYS A 79 7.84 38.62 -21.51
C CYS A 79 8.90 39.22 -22.44
N ALA A 80 9.94 38.45 -22.81
CA ALA A 80 10.98 38.89 -23.72
C ALA A 80 10.47 39.10 -25.16
N GLU A 81 9.55 38.27 -25.62
CA GLU A 81 8.88 38.42 -26.92
C GLU A 81 7.94 39.63 -26.91
N LEU A 82 7.10 39.82 -25.88
CA LEU A 82 6.26 41.00 -25.73
C LEU A 82 7.07 42.31 -25.67
N GLU A 83 8.25 42.29 -25.06
CA GLU A 83 9.16 43.45 -24.99
C GLU A 83 9.78 43.80 -26.36
N ASN A 84 9.84 42.85 -27.30
CA ASN A 84 10.44 43.01 -28.63
C ASN A 84 9.42 42.96 -29.80
N GLN A 85 8.12 43.04 -29.53
CA GLN A 85 7.10 43.03 -30.57
C GLN A 85 6.95 44.42 -31.22
N ASP A 86 7.21 44.50 -32.53
CA ASP A 86 6.83 45.64 -33.36
C ASP A 86 5.34 45.51 -33.75
N PRO A 87 4.46 46.46 -33.37
CA PRO A 87 3.03 46.39 -33.62
C PRO A 87 2.63 46.56 -35.10
N THR A 88 3.59 46.82 -36.00
CA THR A 88 3.33 47.05 -37.43
C THR A 88 3.58 45.83 -38.32
N ASP A 89 4.15 44.75 -37.79
CA ASP A 89 4.45 43.54 -38.57
C ASP A 89 3.39 42.44 -38.39
N SER A 90 2.92 41.90 -39.51
CA SER A 90 1.81 40.94 -39.58
C SER A 90 2.26 39.49 -39.30
N SER A 91 3.58 39.24 -39.22
CA SER A 91 4.17 37.95 -38.85
C SER A 91 3.97 37.54 -37.39
N SER A 92 3.51 38.47 -36.55
CA SER A 92 3.32 38.29 -35.11
C SER A 92 2.18 37.34 -34.71
N GLN A 93 1.31 36.94 -35.65
CA GLN A 93 0.20 36.02 -35.35
C GLN A 93 0.66 34.56 -35.14
N GLY A 94 1.78 34.13 -35.74
CA GLY A 94 2.29 32.76 -35.60
C GLY A 94 2.88 32.45 -34.22
N SER A 95 3.52 33.43 -33.58
CA SER A 95 4.09 33.26 -32.24
C SER A 95 2.99 33.12 -31.18
N THR A 96 1.89 33.87 -31.30
CA THR A 96 0.75 33.77 -30.36
C THR A 96 0.07 32.40 -30.40
N GLU A 97 -0.06 31.78 -31.58
CA GLU A 97 -0.63 30.43 -31.73
C GLU A 97 0.25 29.36 -31.04
N TYR A 98 1.57 29.43 -31.23
CA TYR A 98 2.52 28.52 -30.58
C TYR A 98 2.54 28.68 -29.05
N ILE A 99 2.50 29.93 -28.57
CA ILE A 99 2.40 30.27 -27.14
C ILE A 99 1.11 29.73 -26.54
N SER A 100 0.00 29.82 -27.27
CA SER A 100 -1.30 29.28 -26.82
C SER A 100 -1.24 27.76 -26.64
N GLN A 101 -0.60 27.03 -27.55
CA GLN A 101 -0.43 25.57 -27.45
C GLN A 101 0.52 25.19 -26.30
N LEU A 102 1.59 25.94 -26.09
CA LEU A 102 2.49 25.74 -24.94
C LEU A 102 1.81 26.06 -23.60
N ALA A 103 1.02 27.13 -23.53
CA ALA A 103 0.26 27.46 -22.34
C ALA A 103 -0.76 26.37 -21.99
N GLN A 104 -1.41 25.77 -23.00
CA GLN A 104 -2.30 24.62 -22.82
C GLN A 104 -1.53 23.40 -22.26
N PHE A 105 -0.36 23.09 -22.81
CA PHE A 105 0.47 22.00 -22.29
C PHE A 105 0.96 22.26 -20.87
N SER A 106 1.40 23.48 -20.58
CA SER A 106 1.86 23.87 -19.24
C SER A 106 0.74 23.86 -18.20
N ALA A 107 -0.48 24.23 -18.58
CA ALA A 107 -1.65 24.13 -17.72
C ALA A 107 -2.00 22.68 -17.39
N LEU A 108 -1.95 21.78 -18.39
CA LEU A 108 -2.15 20.34 -18.18
C LEU A 108 -1.06 19.76 -17.27
N GLN A 109 0.19 20.15 -17.47
CA GLN A 109 1.30 19.72 -16.61
C GLN A 109 1.11 20.18 -15.17
N GLN A 110 0.68 21.43 -14.95
CA GLN A 110 0.38 21.94 -13.63
C GLN A 110 -0.76 21.15 -12.97
N MET A 111 -1.78 20.77 -13.74
CA MET A 111 -2.87 19.95 -13.24
C MET A 111 -2.40 18.54 -12.86
N MET A 112 -1.50 17.94 -13.64
CA MET A 112 -0.87 16.66 -13.31
C MET A 112 -0.04 16.75 -12.02
N ASN A 113 0.75 17.82 -11.86
CA ASN A 113 1.53 18.07 -10.65
C ASN A 113 0.63 18.25 -9.41
N LEU A 114 -0.48 18.96 -9.56
CA LEU A 114 -1.48 19.13 -8.51
C LEU A 114 -2.12 17.78 -8.15
N ASN A 115 -2.47 16.97 -9.16
CA ASN A 115 -2.99 15.63 -8.94
C ASN A 115 -1.99 14.76 -8.17
N ASN A 116 -0.71 14.76 -8.55
CA ASN A 116 0.35 14.02 -7.84
C ASN A 116 0.53 14.53 -6.41
N THR A 117 0.49 15.85 -6.19
CA THR A 117 0.56 16.43 -4.84
C THR A 117 -0.64 16.01 -3.99
N ASN A 118 -1.85 15.97 -4.58
CA ASN A 118 -3.05 15.49 -3.92
C ASN A 118 -2.94 13.98 -3.60
N LYS A 119 -2.45 13.15 -4.54
CA LYS A 119 -2.19 11.72 -4.30
C LYS A 119 -1.25 11.52 -3.11
N VAL A 120 -0.12 12.24 -3.06
CA VAL A 120 0.81 12.18 -1.94
C VAL A 120 0.15 12.62 -0.64
N THR A 121 -0.65 13.69 -0.65
CA THR A 121 -1.36 14.17 0.54
C THR A 121 -2.36 13.13 1.04
N THR A 122 -3.15 12.54 0.14
CA THR A 122 -4.06 11.44 0.45
C THR A 122 -3.29 10.26 1.00
N ALA A 123 -2.22 9.82 0.34
CA ALA A 123 -1.37 8.70 0.78
C ALA A 123 -0.86 8.91 2.21
N ASN A 124 -0.39 10.12 2.53
CA ASN A 124 0.07 10.45 3.88
C ASN A 124 -1.05 10.37 4.92
N SER A 125 -2.28 10.73 4.54
CA SER A 125 -3.46 10.60 5.43
C SER A 125 -3.87 9.14 5.68
N LEU A 126 -3.41 8.20 4.84
CA LEU A 126 -3.67 6.76 4.98
C LEU A 126 -2.65 6.06 5.87
N VAL A 127 -1.52 6.70 6.19
CA VAL A 127 -0.52 6.11 7.10
C VAL A 127 -1.18 5.75 8.42
N ASN A 128 -0.86 4.57 8.93
CA ASN A 128 -1.43 3.95 10.13
C ASN A 128 -2.90 3.49 10.01
N LYS A 129 -3.54 3.67 8.84
CA LYS A 129 -4.88 3.14 8.57
C LYS A 129 -4.82 1.76 7.90
N TYR A 130 -5.93 1.04 7.99
CA TYR A 130 -6.15 -0.18 7.23
C TYR A 130 -6.79 0.17 5.89
N VAL A 131 -6.25 -0.42 4.82
CA VAL A 131 -6.75 -0.21 3.47
C VAL A 131 -6.94 -1.55 2.77
N THR A 132 -7.92 -1.59 1.88
CA THR A 132 -8.16 -2.70 0.97
C THR A 132 -7.93 -2.22 -0.46
N LEU A 133 -7.12 -2.98 -1.20
CA LEU A 133 -6.68 -2.70 -2.55
C LEU A 133 -7.38 -3.60 -3.57
N SER A 134 -7.39 -3.18 -4.83
CA SER A 134 -7.96 -3.92 -5.96
C SER A 134 -7.11 -5.14 -6.36
N ASP A 135 -5.81 -5.10 -6.02
CA ASP A 135 -4.88 -6.21 -6.19
C ASP A 135 -5.35 -7.46 -5.48
N ARG A 136 -5.00 -8.61 -6.05
CA ARG A 136 -5.38 -9.92 -5.54
C ARG A 136 -4.17 -10.72 -5.09
N ASP A 137 -4.31 -11.40 -3.96
CA ASP A 137 -3.35 -12.38 -3.50
C ASP A 137 -3.39 -13.67 -4.35
N SER A 138 -2.50 -14.62 -4.04
CA SER A 138 -2.45 -15.94 -4.69
C SER A 138 -3.72 -16.78 -4.51
N GLU A 139 -4.60 -16.39 -3.59
CA GLU A 139 -5.86 -17.06 -3.26
C GLU A 139 -7.06 -16.36 -3.93
N GLY A 140 -6.83 -15.23 -4.63
CA GLY A 140 -7.83 -14.47 -5.36
C GLY A 140 -8.59 -13.45 -4.50
N ASN A 141 -8.20 -13.24 -3.24
CA ASN A 141 -8.80 -12.27 -2.32
C ASN A 141 -8.15 -10.89 -2.50
N TYR A 142 -8.88 -9.83 -2.15
CA TYR A 142 -8.32 -8.47 -2.15
C TYR A 142 -7.21 -8.34 -1.13
N ILE A 143 -6.15 -7.60 -1.49
CA ILE A 143 -5.05 -7.31 -0.58
C ILE A 143 -5.52 -6.29 0.45
N THR A 144 -5.50 -6.68 1.72
CA THR A 144 -5.79 -5.81 2.85
C THR A 144 -4.57 -5.73 3.75
N GLY A 145 -4.24 -4.53 4.21
CA GLY A 145 -3.08 -4.34 5.09
C GLY A 145 -3.05 -2.97 5.76
N LYS A 146 -2.19 -2.85 6.76
CA LYS A 146 -1.94 -1.59 7.45
C LYS A 146 -0.87 -0.79 6.71
N VAL A 147 -1.15 0.47 6.39
CA VAL A 147 -0.19 1.36 5.74
C VAL A 147 0.85 1.80 6.78
N VAL A 148 2.13 1.52 6.53
CA VAL A 148 3.26 1.91 7.38
C VAL A 148 4.10 3.03 6.80
N GLY A 149 3.90 3.36 5.52
CA GLY A 149 4.59 4.46 4.88
C GLY A 149 4.09 4.73 3.47
N VAL A 150 4.60 5.82 2.92
CA VAL A 150 4.34 6.25 1.55
C VAL A 150 5.68 6.34 0.84
N VAL A 151 5.74 5.79 -0.36
CA VAL A 151 6.90 5.88 -1.25
C VAL A 151 6.46 6.66 -2.48
N LYS A 152 7.27 7.65 -2.87
CA LYS A 152 7.06 8.42 -4.10
C LYS A 152 8.25 8.19 -5.01
N ASP A 153 7.99 7.65 -6.20
CA ASP A 153 8.98 7.52 -7.26
C ASP A 153 8.48 8.22 -8.52
N GLY A 154 9.11 9.34 -8.89
CA GLY A 154 8.63 10.17 -9.99
C GLY A 154 7.18 10.65 -9.77
N ASP A 155 6.29 10.22 -10.64
CA ASP A 155 4.85 10.52 -10.61
C ASP A 155 4.01 9.43 -9.93
N ASP A 156 4.61 8.28 -9.66
CA ASP A 156 3.96 7.16 -8.99
C ASP A 156 4.01 7.34 -7.46
N VAL A 157 2.86 7.06 -6.83
CA VAL A 157 2.68 7.14 -5.39
C VAL A 157 2.25 5.77 -4.90
N GLU A 158 3.09 5.15 -4.08
CA GLU A 158 2.87 3.82 -3.54
C GLU A 158 2.64 3.87 -2.03
N LEU A 159 1.75 3.01 -1.56
CA LEU A 159 1.51 2.71 -0.16
C LEU A 159 2.34 1.48 0.23
N LYS A 160 3.11 1.59 1.31
CA LYS A 160 3.79 0.44 1.91
C LYS A 160 2.87 -0.19 2.93
N LEU A 161 2.40 -1.42 2.66
CA LEU A 161 1.48 -2.16 3.51
C LEU A 161 2.21 -3.29 4.25
N ILE A 162 1.82 -3.55 5.49
CA ILE A 162 2.10 -4.84 6.14
C ILE A 162 1.08 -5.86 5.62
N THR A 163 1.57 -6.91 4.95
CA THR A 163 0.75 -7.99 4.35
C THR A 163 0.86 -9.31 5.09
N GLY A 164 1.77 -9.41 6.06
CA GLY A 164 1.93 -10.62 6.86
C GLY A 164 3.13 -10.55 7.80
N ILE A 165 3.49 -11.70 8.35
CA ILE A 165 4.64 -11.87 9.24
C ILE A 165 5.53 -12.96 8.64
N ILE A 166 6.84 -12.72 8.63
CA ILE A 166 7.87 -13.71 8.32
C ILE A 166 8.59 -14.10 9.61
N THR A 167 8.84 -15.39 9.78
CA THR A 167 9.63 -15.92 10.90
C THR A 167 10.95 -16.43 10.34
N ASP A 168 12.06 -15.95 10.90
CA ASP A 168 13.39 -16.44 10.53
C ASP A 168 13.68 -17.83 11.12
N SER A 169 14.80 -18.42 10.71
CA SER A 169 15.22 -19.75 11.19
C SER A 169 15.59 -19.78 12.68
N ASP A 170 15.77 -18.61 13.29
CA ASP A 170 16.10 -18.43 14.70
C ASP A 170 14.86 -18.15 15.56
N GLY A 171 13.67 -18.12 14.94
CA GLY A 171 12.38 -17.90 15.60
C GLY A 171 11.98 -16.44 15.78
N ASN A 172 12.72 -15.48 15.24
CA ASN A 172 12.35 -14.07 15.29
C ASN A 172 11.32 -13.74 14.20
N THR A 173 10.27 -13.02 14.59
CA THR A 173 9.21 -12.57 13.69
C THR A 173 9.47 -11.14 13.20
N SER A 174 9.29 -10.90 11.92
CA SER A 174 9.34 -9.56 11.28
C SER A 174 8.13 -9.35 10.37
N TYR A 175 7.71 -8.11 10.20
CA TYR A 175 6.59 -7.80 9.29
C TYR A 175 7.02 -7.95 7.83
N LYS A 176 6.22 -8.68 7.06
CA LYS A 176 6.30 -8.67 5.59
C LYS A 176 5.65 -7.39 5.10
N THR A 177 6.41 -6.58 4.35
CA THR A 177 5.91 -5.35 3.77
C THR A 177 6.04 -5.35 2.26
N GLU A 178 5.00 -4.90 1.58
CA GLU A 178 4.95 -4.77 0.12
C GLU A 178 4.42 -3.38 -0.26
N ASN A 179 4.82 -2.91 -1.45
CA ASN A 179 4.38 -1.63 -1.98
C ASN A 179 3.26 -1.86 -3.00
N TYR A 180 2.24 -1.01 -2.96
CA TYR A 180 1.12 -1.03 -3.90
C TYR A 180 0.75 0.37 -4.33
N ASN A 181 0.22 0.54 -5.54
CA ASN A 181 -0.17 1.86 -6.03
C ASN A 181 -1.39 2.40 -5.26
N ILE A 182 -1.39 3.70 -4.93
CA ILE A 182 -2.56 4.33 -4.31
C ILE A 182 -3.80 4.30 -5.20
N ASP A 183 -3.63 4.24 -6.52
CA ASP A 183 -4.73 4.19 -7.49
C ASP A 183 -5.55 2.89 -7.36
N ASP A 184 -4.97 1.84 -6.76
CA ASP A 184 -5.65 0.57 -6.50
C ASP A 184 -6.47 0.57 -5.20
N LEU A 185 -6.55 1.70 -4.50
CA LEU A 185 -7.31 1.83 -3.27
C LEU A 185 -8.82 1.67 -3.50
N LEU A 186 -9.42 0.62 -2.94
CA LEU A 186 -10.87 0.40 -2.97
C LEU A 186 -11.57 0.95 -1.72
N GLN A 187 -10.98 0.69 -0.55
CA GLN A 187 -11.59 1.06 0.74
C GLN A 187 -10.53 1.50 1.73
N VAL A 188 -10.85 2.55 2.48
CA VAL A 188 -10.10 2.97 3.66
C VAL A 188 -10.96 2.61 4.86
N ASP A 189 -10.46 1.70 5.67
CA ASP A 189 -11.03 1.44 6.97
C ASP A 189 -10.50 2.53 7.91
N ASP A 190 -11.26 3.63 7.98
CA ASP A 190 -11.06 4.74 8.95
C ASP A 190 -11.42 4.33 10.39
N SER A 191 -11.88 3.10 10.50
CA SER A 191 -11.90 2.35 11.72
C SER A 191 -10.46 2.26 12.25
N GLU A 192 -10.17 2.95 13.33
CA GLU A 192 -9.14 2.55 14.31
C GLU A 192 -9.48 1.15 14.90
N ALA A 193 -9.96 0.21 14.07
CA ALA A 193 -10.40 -1.12 14.41
C ALA A 193 -9.29 -2.14 14.12
N TYR A 194 -8.20 -1.95 14.83
CA TYR A 194 -7.98 -2.94 15.87
C TYR A 194 -9.03 -2.69 16.94
N ASN A 195 -10.18 -3.35 16.81
CA ASN A 195 -11.41 -3.19 17.58
C ASN A 195 -11.14 -2.69 19.02
N THR A 196 -11.04 -1.36 19.25
CA THR A 196 -10.56 -0.80 20.52
C THR A 196 -11.52 -1.20 21.63
N THR A 197 -12.82 -1.22 21.34
CA THR A 197 -13.84 -1.73 22.27
C THR A 197 -13.63 -3.21 22.58
N THR A 198 -13.40 -4.08 21.58
CA THR A 198 -13.12 -5.50 21.86
C THR A 198 -11.78 -5.71 22.57
N THR A 199 -10.75 -4.95 22.23
CA THR A 199 -9.43 -5.02 22.85
C THR A 199 -9.45 -4.48 24.28
N ASP A 200 -10.23 -3.44 24.55
CA ASP A 200 -10.49 -2.90 25.89
C ASP A 200 -11.31 -3.90 26.72
N MET A 201 -12.30 -4.57 26.12
CA MET A 201 -13.06 -5.65 26.77
C MET A 201 -12.20 -6.90 27.01
N MET A 202 -11.32 -7.25 26.08
CA MET A 202 -10.34 -8.34 26.23
C MET A 202 -9.31 -7.99 27.29
N LEU A 203 -8.81 -6.75 27.32
CA LEU A 203 -7.91 -6.27 28.36
C LEU A 203 -8.60 -6.32 29.72
N LEU A 204 -9.86 -5.86 29.82
CA LEU A 204 -10.64 -5.95 31.06
C LEU A 204 -10.82 -7.41 31.49
N SER A 205 -11.17 -8.30 30.56
CA SER A 205 -11.27 -9.74 30.83
C SER A 205 -9.95 -10.33 31.30
N ALA A 206 -8.84 -9.97 30.65
CA ALA A 206 -7.50 -10.42 31.00
C ALA A 206 -7.05 -9.87 32.35
N THR A 207 -7.36 -8.60 32.68
CA THR A 207 -7.00 -8.02 33.99
C THR A 207 -7.66 -8.76 35.16
N SER A 208 -8.83 -9.38 34.94
CA SER A 208 -9.47 -10.23 35.95
C SER A 208 -8.69 -11.51 36.28
N LEU A 209 -7.73 -11.90 35.41
CA LEU A 209 -6.88 -13.06 35.62
C LEU A 209 -5.66 -12.74 36.50
N ILE A 210 -5.33 -11.46 36.72
CA ILE A 210 -4.17 -11.09 37.53
C ILE A 210 -4.32 -11.67 38.94
N GLY A 211 -3.31 -12.42 39.38
CA GLY A 211 -3.32 -13.14 40.66
C GLY A 211 -4.01 -14.50 40.63
N LYS A 212 -4.71 -14.89 39.55
CA LYS A 212 -5.27 -16.23 39.37
C LYS A 212 -4.24 -17.20 38.79
N LYS A 213 -4.45 -18.49 39.05
CA LYS A 213 -3.69 -19.57 38.42
C LYS A 213 -4.34 -19.97 37.10
N VAL A 214 -3.54 -20.03 36.04
CA VAL A 214 -4.01 -20.29 34.66
C VAL A 214 -3.23 -21.44 34.04
N GLU A 215 -3.83 -22.06 33.03
CA GLU A 215 -3.20 -23.02 32.12
C GLU A 215 -3.25 -22.45 30.71
N THR A 216 -2.17 -22.62 29.95
CA THR A 216 -2.05 -22.15 28.57
C THR A 216 -2.24 -23.28 27.57
N SER A 217 -2.50 -22.97 26.30
CA SER A 217 -2.54 -23.92 25.20
C SER A 217 -1.14 -24.36 24.75
N GLN A 218 -0.09 -23.61 25.10
CA GLN A 218 1.31 -23.96 24.80
C GLN A 218 1.83 -25.07 25.72
N LYS A 219 2.67 -25.94 25.16
CA LYS A 219 3.31 -27.04 25.87
C LYS A 219 4.80 -26.81 26.04
N ASP A 220 5.34 -27.29 27.16
CA ASP A 220 6.77 -27.37 27.40
C ASP A 220 7.41 -28.51 26.59
N SER A 221 8.75 -28.59 26.63
CA SER A 221 9.53 -29.67 26.01
C SER A 221 9.22 -31.07 26.56
N SER A 222 8.46 -31.16 27.65
CA SER A 222 8.01 -32.40 28.29
C SER A 222 6.57 -32.77 27.89
N GLY A 223 5.91 -31.95 27.07
CA GLY A 223 4.54 -32.15 26.60
C GLY A 223 3.44 -31.70 27.57
N ASN A 224 3.78 -31.03 28.68
CA ASN A 224 2.82 -30.50 29.64
C ASN A 224 2.45 -29.05 29.29
N TYR A 225 1.21 -28.66 29.54
CA TYR A 225 0.79 -27.28 29.38
C TYR A 225 1.48 -26.36 30.38
N TYR A 226 1.90 -25.17 29.95
CA TYR A 226 2.40 -24.18 30.89
C TYR A 226 1.27 -23.78 31.85
N SER A 227 1.55 -23.84 33.15
CA SER A 227 0.64 -23.41 34.20
C SER A 227 1.37 -22.54 35.21
N GLY A 228 0.68 -21.53 35.74
CA GLY A 228 1.27 -20.60 36.68
C GLY A 228 0.34 -19.47 37.09
N THR A 229 0.83 -18.57 37.93
CA THR A 229 0.06 -17.41 38.40
C THR A 229 0.30 -16.21 37.51
N VAL A 230 -0.77 -15.54 37.06
CA VAL A 230 -0.66 -14.31 36.26
C VAL A 230 -0.15 -13.17 37.13
N GLN A 231 0.90 -12.49 36.70
CA GLN A 231 1.48 -11.34 37.40
C GLN A 231 1.05 -10.00 36.79
N SER A 232 0.96 -9.91 35.47
CA SER A 232 0.59 -8.67 34.80
C SER A 232 -0.06 -8.95 33.45
N VAL A 233 -0.84 -7.97 32.99
CA VAL A 233 -1.43 -7.96 31.65
C VAL A 233 -1.06 -6.65 30.99
N SER A 234 -0.67 -6.71 29.72
CA SER A 234 -0.27 -5.54 28.94
C SER A 234 -0.81 -5.61 27.52
N ARG A 235 -1.01 -4.44 26.93
CA ARG A 235 -1.30 -4.31 25.50
C ARG A 235 0.02 -4.35 24.72
N GLY A 236 0.17 -5.35 23.86
CA GLY A 236 1.24 -5.45 22.87
C GLY A 236 0.79 -4.94 21.51
N THR A 237 1.70 -4.97 20.53
CA THR A 237 1.45 -4.55 19.15
C THR A 237 0.47 -5.48 18.41
N ASP A 238 0.44 -6.76 18.80
CA ASP A 238 -0.34 -7.82 18.14
C ASP A 238 -1.53 -8.34 18.99
N GLY A 239 -1.77 -7.75 20.16
CA GLY A 239 -2.88 -8.17 21.03
C GLY A 239 -2.64 -7.95 22.53
N ILE A 240 -3.43 -8.61 23.36
CA ILE A 240 -3.27 -8.60 24.83
C ILE A 240 -2.33 -9.72 25.25
N THR A 241 -1.27 -9.37 25.96
CA THR A 241 -0.26 -10.30 26.50
C THR A 241 -0.42 -10.44 28.01
N VAL A 242 -0.28 -11.67 28.50
CA VAL A 242 -0.39 -12.08 29.89
C VAL A 242 0.95 -12.64 30.34
N LYS A 243 1.54 -12.05 31.38
CA LYS A 243 2.79 -12.52 32.00
C LYS A 243 2.47 -13.51 33.10
N VAL A 244 2.90 -14.76 32.93
CA VAL A 244 2.60 -15.87 33.85
C VAL A 244 3.88 -16.33 34.56
N LYS A 245 3.83 -16.45 35.89
CA LYS A 245 4.89 -17.07 36.71
C LYS A 245 4.72 -18.58 36.68
N VAL A 246 5.50 -19.25 35.84
CA VAL A 246 5.45 -20.71 35.61
C VAL A 246 6.21 -21.48 36.70
N SER A 247 7.31 -20.92 37.21
CA SER A 247 8.07 -21.48 38.33
C SER A 247 8.58 -20.37 39.26
N GLU A 248 9.22 -20.72 40.37
CA GLU A 248 9.70 -19.73 41.36
C GLU A 248 10.63 -18.68 40.75
N SER A 249 11.37 -19.02 39.69
CA SER A 249 12.33 -18.15 39.02
C SER A 249 12.00 -17.84 37.55
N GLU A 250 10.94 -18.41 36.98
CA GLU A 250 10.63 -18.29 35.55
C GLU A 250 9.28 -17.63 35.32
N THR A 251 9.31 -16.58 34.50
CA THR A 251 8.13 -15.91 33.98
C THR A 251 8.14 -15.99 32.46
N LYS A 252 6.97 -16.24 31.88
CA LYS A 252 6.80 -16.33 30.44
C LYS A 252 5.58 -15.53 30.00
N ASP A 253 5.70 -14.91 28.84
CA ASP A 253 4.64 -14.08 28.25
C ASP A 253 3.86 -14.93 27.25
N PHE A 254 2.53 -14.88 27.36
CA PHE A 254 1.58 -15.61 26.52
C PHE A 254 0.51 -14.65 26.01
N TYR A 255 -0.09 -14.94 24.86
CA TYR A 255 -1.24 -14.17 24.41
C TYR A 255 -2.50 -14.56 25.18
N PHE A 256 -3.44 -13.63 25.31
CA PHE A 256 -4.66 -13.86 26.08
C PHE A 256 -5.54 -14.98 25.49
N ASP A 257 -5.52 -15.17 24.17
CA ASP A 257 -6.20 -16.26 23.47
C ASP A 257 -5.56 -17.64 23.72
N GLU A 258 -4.32 -17.68 24.19
CA GLU A 258 -3.63 -18.90 24.59
C GLU A 258 -4.03 -19.37 25.99
N ILE A 259 -4.79 -18.60 26.77
CA ILE A 259 -5.27 -19.05 28.08
C ILE A 259 -6.42 -20.04 27.89
N SER A 260 -6.17 -21.31 28.20
CA SER A 260 -7.11 -22.41 27.98
C SER A 260 -8.00 -22.66 29.20
N LYS A 261 -7.48 -22.40 30.41
CA LYS A 261 -8.20 -22.64 31.67
C LYS A 261 -7.78 -21.65 32.75
N VAL A 262 -8.75 -21.29 33.58
CA VAL A 262 -8.56 -20.46 34.78
C VAL A 262 -9.00 -21.29 35.98
N GLU A 263 -8.11 -21.47 36.95
CA GLU A 263 -8.47 -22.03 38.26
C GLU A 263 -8.98 -20.90 39.15
N ASP A 264 -10.18 -21.07 39.70
CA ASP A 264 -10.69 -20.16 40.71
C ASP A 264 -9.99 -20.45 42.04
N SER A 265 -9.44 -19.40 42.64
CA SER A 265 -8.85 -19.40 43.98
C SER A 265 -9.90 -19.61 45.07
#